data_AF-A0A7G8WL13-F1
#
_entry.id   AF-A0A7G8WL13-F1
#
_cell.length_a   1.000
_cell.length_b   1.000
_cell.length_c   1.000
_cell.angle_alpha   90.00
_cell.angle_beta   90.00
_cell.angle_gamma   90.00
#
_symmetry.space_group_name_H-M   'P 1'
#
loop_
_entity.id
_entity.type
_entity.pdbx_description
1 polymer ?
#
loop_
_entity_poly.entity_id
_entity_poly.type
_entity_poly.pdbx_seq_one_letter_code
_entity_poly.pdbx_strand_id
1 'polypeptide(L)' 'MTRYRFLDASGDPVSEADFDGHDDALDWARVQEETEEDIQRVEFLGPAGDWRWAGALQS' A
#
# COMPACT_ATOMS: atom_id res chain seq x y z
N MET A 1 -8.55 -6.23 10.25
CA MET A 1 -7.86 -5.02 9.81
C MET A 1 -6.36 -5.16 9.98
N THR A 2 -5.64 -5.09 8.88
CA THR A 2 -4.17 -5.11 8.77
C THR A 2 -3.71 -3.71 8.41
N ARG A 3 -2.60 -3.24 9.01
CA ARG A 3 -2.04 -1.94 8.66
C ARG A 3 -1.26 -2.03 7.34
N TYR A 4 -1.55 -1.12 6.43
CA TYR A 4 -0.86 -0.95 5.16
C TYR A 4 -0.14 0.40 5.12
N ARG A 5 0.96 0.44 4.38
CA ARG A 5 1.64 1.67 3.99
C ARG A 5 1.79 1.72 2.48
N PHE A 6 1.66 2.93 1.96
CA PHE A 6 1.71 3.25 0.54
C PHE A 6 2.97 4.05 0.30
N LEU A 7 3.78 3.61 -0.65
CA LEU A 7 5.10 4.18 -0.89
C LEU A 7 5.19 4.76 -2.29
N ASP A 8 5.85 5.90 -2.39
CA ASP A 8 6.21 6.53 -3.66
C ASP A 8 7.34 5.75 -4.39
N ALA A 9 7.78 6.28 -5.53
CA ALA A 9 8.90 5.74 -6.31
C ALA A 9 10.24 5.71 -5.53
N SER A 10 10.43 6.58 -4.54
CA SER A 10 11.62 6.64 -3.68
C SER A 10 11.59 5.55 -2.60
N GLY A 11 10.39 5.01 -2.31
CA GLY A 11 10.16 4.10 -1.21
C GLY A 11 9.86 4.81 0.11
N ASP A 12 9.47 6.08 0.05
CA ASP A 12 9.03 6.85 1.20
C ASP A 12 7.52 6.67 1.40
N PRO A 13 7.04 6.50 2.66
CA PRO A 13 5.62 6.35 2.92
C PRO A 13 4.91 7.69 2.71
N VAL A 14 3.93 7.69 1.81
CA VAL A 14 3.04 8.85 1.57
C VAL A 14 1.77 8.76 2.40
N SER A 15 1.30 7.53 2.66
CA SER A 15 0.11 7.28 3.48
C SER A 15 0.20 5.94 4.23
N GLU A 16 -0.54 5.84 5.34
CA GLU A 16 -0.70 4.62 6.12
C GLU A 16 -2.15 4.49 6.59
N ALA A 17 -2.76 3.32 6.37
CA ALA A 17 -4.14 3.06 6.77
C ALA A 17 -4.40 1.57 7.01
N ASP A 18 -5.45 1.28 7.77
CA ASP A 18 -5.88 -0.08 8.09
C ASP A 18 -6.96 -0.56 7.11
N PHE A 19 -6.76 -1.75 6.51
CA PHE A 19 -7.70 -2.36 5.56
C PHE A 19 -8.06 -3.79 5.98
N ASP A 20 -9.20 -4.29 5.52
CA ASP A 20 -9.64 -5.66 5.82
C ASP A 20 -8.94 -6.72 4.96
N GLY A 21 -8.55 -6.37 3.74
CA GLY A 21 -7.82 -7.25 2.83
C GLY A 21 -6.83 -6.53 1.91
N HIS A 22 -6.02 -7.33 1.20
CA HIS A 22 -5.04 -6.83 0.23
C HIS A 22 -5.73 -6.19 -0.97
N ASP A 23 -6.83 -6.76 -1.44
CA ASP A 23 -7.59 -6.22 -2.57
C ASP A 23 -8.12 -4.81 -2.27
N ASP A 24 -8.65 -4.56 -1.07
CA ASP A 24 -9.13 -3.23 -0.66
C ASP A 24 -8.00 -2.19 -0.63
N ALA A 25 -6.83 -2.58 -0.10
CA ALA A 25 -5.66 -1.70 -0.05
C ALA A 25 -5.11 -1.40 -1.46
N LEU A 26 -5.06 -2.41 -2.33
CA LEU A 26 -4.60 -2.23 -3.72
C LEU A 26 -5.59 -1.43 -4.56
N ASP A 27 -6.90 -1.61 -4.36
CA ASP A 27 -7.93 -0.80 -5.03
C ASP A 27 -7.84 0.66 -4.62
N TRP A 28 -7.71 0.93 -3.32
CA TRP A 28 -7.46 2.28 -2.81
C TRP A 28 -6.20 2.90 -3.41
N ALA A 29 -5.09 2.15 -3.44
CA ALA A 29 -3.83 2.62 -4.01
C ALA A 29 -3.94 2.98 -5.49
N ARG A 30 -4.69 2.21 -6.28
CA ARG A 30 -4.93 2.51 -7.71
C ARG A 30 -5.71 3.81 -7.88
N VAL A 31 -6.74 4.03 -7.07
CA VAL A 31 -7.50 5.29 -7.11
C VAL A 31 -6.61 6.47 -6.72
N GLN A 32 -5.69 6.30 -5.78
CA GLN A 32 -4.77 7.35 -5.35
C GLN A 32 -3.57 7.58 -6.30
N GLU A 33 -3.11 6.55 -7.01
CA GLU A 33 -2.12 6.63 -8.10
C GLU A 33 -2.60 7.61 -9.18
N GLU A 34 -3.89 7.57 -9.52
CA GLU A 34 -4.50 8.45 -10.52
C GLU A 34 -4.70 9.89 -10.01
N THR A 35 -4.70 10.12 -8.69
CA THR A 35 -5.05 11.44 -8.14
C THR A 35 -3.86 12.32 -7.79
N GLU A 36 -2.78 11.85 -7.14
CA GLU A 36 -1.66 12.75 -6.79
C GLU A 36 -0.45 12.09 -6.06
N GLU A 37 -0.58 10.90 -5.46
CA GLU A 37 0.42 10.39 -4.50
C GLU A 37 1.54 9.52 -5.12
N ASP A 38 1.53 9.31 -6.45
CA ASP A 38 2.50 8.48 -7.22
C ASP A 38 2.83 7.16 -6.49
N ILE A 39 1.80 6.47 -5.98
CA ILE A 39 2.01 5.24 -5.23
C ILE A 39 2.55 4.19 -6.19
N GLN A 40 3.76 3.70 -5.93
CA GLN A 40 4.41 2.66 -6.73
C GLN A 40 4.40 1.29 -6.02
N ARG A 41 4.16 1.29 -4.70
CA ARG A 41 4.24 0.07 -3.89
C ARG A 41 3.33 0.15 -2.68
N VAL A 42 2.75 -1.00 -2.36
CA VAL A 42 1.95 -1.20 -1.15
C VAL A 42 2.60 -2.28 -0.31
N GLU A 43 2.70 -2.03 0.99
CA GLU A 43 3.22 -2.99 1.96
C GLU A 43 2.26 -3.14 3.13
N PHE A 44 2.24 -4.31 3.76
CA PHE A 44 1.44 -4.61 4.93
C PHE A 44 2.31 -4.99 6.12
N LEU A 45 1.85 -4.66 7.32
CA LEU A 45 2.55 -5.00 8.56
C LEU A 45 2.30 -6.48 8.91
N GLY A 46 3.35 -7.29 8.80
CA GLY A 46 3.36 -8.69 9.16
C GLY A 46 3.25 -8.91 10.67
N PRO A 47 2.91 -10.14 11.09
CA PRO A 47 2.70 -10.48 12.50
C PRO A 47 3.98 -10.38 13.36
N ALA A 48 5.17 -10.35 12.75
CA ALA A 48 6.43 -10.13 13.45
C ALA A 48 6.85 -8.64 13.51
N GLY A 49 5.97 -7.73 13.07
CA GLY A 49 6.25 -6.29 13.02
C GLY A 49 7.09 -5.86 11.80
N ASP A 50 7.21 -6.73 10.79
CA ASP A 50 7.96 -6.48 9.56
C ASP A 50 7.04 -6.08 8.40
N TRP A 51 7.46 -5.11 7.58
CA TRP A 51 6.72 -4.71 6.39
C TRP A 51 6.97 -5.68 5.23
N ARG A 52 5.89 -6.12 4.58
CA ARG A 52 5.93 -7.10 3.48
C ARG A 52 5.20 -6.58 2.26
N TRP A 53 5.69 -6.94 1.08
CA TRP A 53 5.09 -6.53 -0.18
C TRP A 53 3.67 -7.10 -0.34
N ALA A 54 2.69 -6.23 -0.58
CA ALA A 54 1.28 -6.57 -0.70
C ALA A 54 0.87 -7.07 -2.11
N GLY A 55 1.74 -6.89 -3.11
CA GLY A 55 1.48 -7.27 -4.50
C GLY A 55 1.71 -6.12 -5.50
N ALA A 56 1.63 -6.43 -6.79
CA ALA A 56 1.75 -5.44 -7.85
C ALA A 56 0.48 -4.60 -7.98
N LEU A 57 0.63 -3.29 -8.21
CA LEU A 57 -0.49 -2.38 -8.45
C LEU A 57 -1.14 -2.65 -9.82
N GLN A 58 -0.31 -2.89 -10.84
CA GLN A 58 -0.72 -3.21 -12.20
C GLN A 58 -0.34 -4.66 -12.53
N SER A 59 -1.28 -5.41 -13.11
CA SER A 59 -1.06 -6.79 -13.61
C SER A 59 -0.95 -6.83 -15.13
#